data_AF-A0A1E4CBC8-F1
#
_entry.id   AF-A0A1E4CBC8-F1
#
_cell.length_a   1.000
_cell.length_b   1.000
_cell.length_c   1.000
_cell.angle_alpha   90.00
_cell.angle_beta   90.00
_cell.angle_gamma   90.00
#
_symmetry.space_group_name_H-M   'P 1'
#
loop_
_entity.id
_entity.type
_entity.pdbx_description
1 polymer ?
#
loop_
_entity_poly.entity_id
_entity_poly.type
_entity_poly.pdbx_seq_one_letter_code
_entity_poly.pdbx_strand_id
1 'polypeptide(L)' 'MPLTWTREGSSFGFGSGGAHLPQPSWFADASVEAEESDPASTLSLYRRALALRRVVLSSAPVDGETVPGETTVWITGD' A
#
# COMPACT_ATOMS: atom_id res chain seq x y z
N MET A 1 -4.65 15.46 5.73
CA MET A 1 -5.99 14.88 5.54
C MET A 1 -5.98 13.46 6.09
N PRO A 2 -6.98 13.04 6.88
CA PRO A 2 -7.06 11.65 7.34
C PRO A 2 -7.30 10.69 6.17
N LEU A 3 -6.82 9.44 6.29
CA LEU A 3 -7.02 8.40 5.28
C LEU A 3 -8.48 7.96 5.23
N THR A 4 -8.96 7.66 4.01
CA THR A 4 -10.34 7.27 3.70
C THR A 4 -10.43 5.75 3.60
N TRP A 5 -10.94 5.10 4.64
CA TRP A 5 -11.07 3.64 4.68
C TRP A 5 -12.41 3.17 4.14
N THR A 6 -13.50 3.85 4.52
CA THR A 6 -14.88 3.49 4.16
C THR A 6 -15.53 4.58 3.33
N ARG A 7 -16.64 4.25 2.66
CA ARG A 7 -17.45 5.25 1.92
C ARG A 7 -18.23 6.19 2.83
N GLU A 8 -18.45 5.77 4.07
CA GLU A 8 -19.31 6.46 5.03
C GLU A 8 -18.57 6.86 6.32
N GLY A 9 -19.24 7.68 7.14
CA GLY A 9 -18.74 8.16 8.43
C GLY A 9 -18.14 9.56 8.36
N SER A 10 -18.15 10.27 9.50
CA SER A 10 -17.70 11.67 9.60
C SER A 10 -16.22 11.91 9.29
N SER A 11 -15.44 10.84 9.22
CA SER A 11 -14.03 10.83 8.83
C SER A 11 -13.70 9.72 7.81
N PHE A 12 -14.72 9.21 7.10
CA PHE A 12 -14.57 8.09 6.15
C PHE A 12 -13.86 6.87 6.77
N GLY A 13 -14.24 6.52 8.00
CA GLY A 13 -13.70 5.36 8.71
C GLY A 13 -12.32 5.54 9.33
N PHE A 14 -11.70 6.73 9.29
CA PHE A 14 -10.42 6.99 9.95
C PHE A 14 -10.50 6.84 11.48
N GLY A 15 -11.61 7.26 12.08
CA GLY A 15 -11.87 7.13 13.51
C GLY A 15 -13.24 7.67 13.90
N SER A 16 -13.56 7.61 15.20
CA SER A 16 -14.86 8.09 15.72
C SER A 16 -14.98 9.62 15.74
N GLY A 17 -13.85 10.34 15.74
CA GLY A 17 -13.82 11.79 15.58
C GLY A 17 -14.00 12.19 14.11
N GLY A 18 -14.64 13.33 13.86
CA GLY A 18 -14.69 13.92 12.53
C GLY A 18 -13.32 14.43 12.06
N ALA A 19 -13.21 14.73 10.77
CA ALA A 19 -12.00 15.35 10.24
C ALA A 19 -11.80 16.78 10.78
N HIS A 20 -10.55 17.15 11.08
CA HIS A 20 -10.16 18.50 11.51
C HIS A 20 -10.39 19.57 10.42
N LEU A 21 -10.55 19.14 9.18
CA LEU A 21 -10.89 19.96 8.02
C LEU A 21 -12.01 19.29 7.23
N PRO A 22 -12.87 20.06 6.53
CA PRO A 22 -13.93 19.48 5.70
C PRO A 22 -13.35 18.53 4.66
N GLN A 23 -13.90 17.32 4.59
CA GLN A 23 -13.57 16.37 3.53
C GLN A 23 -14.63 16.48 2.43
N PRO A 24 -14.22 16.63 1.15
CA PRO A 24 -15.15 16.60 0.03
C PRO A 24 -15.89 15.26 -0.06
N SER A 25 -17.14 15.28 -0.51
CA SER A 25 -17.95 14.06 -0.67
C SER A 25 -17.32 13.03 -1.62
N TRP A 26 -16.60 13.48 -2.64
CA TRP A 26 -15.94 12.60 -3.62
C TRP A 26 -14.82 11.74 -3.03
N PHE A 27 -14.36 12.03 -1.80
CA PHE A 27 -13.39 11.17 -1.10
C PHE A 27 -13.93 9.76 -0.87
N ALA A 28 -15.26 9.59 -0.79
CA ALA A 28 -15.88 8.28 -0.65
C ALA A 28 -15.50 7.33 -1.80
N ASP A 29 -15.41 7.85 -3.02
CA ASP A 29 -15.08 7.07 -4.22
C ASP A 29 -13.61 6.66 -4.29
N ALA A 30 -12.74 7.38 -3.57
CA ALA A 30 -11.31 7.07 -3.40
C ALA A 30 -11.01 6.34 -2.08
N SER A 31 -12.03 5.81 -1.40
CA SER A 31 -11.84 5.03 -0.17
C SER A 31 -11.28 3.63 -0.47
N VAL A 32 -10.61 3.03 0.51
CA VAL A 32 -10.13 1.63 0.38
C VAL A 32 -11.29 0.68 0.09
N GLU A 33 -12.42 0.82 0.79
CA GLU A 33 -13.63 0.05 0.53
C GLU A 33 -14.13 0.17 -0.93
N ALA A 34 -14.05 1.37 -1.52
CA ALA A 34 -14.43 1.57 -2.91
C ALA A 34 -13.45 0.92 -3.88
N GLU A 35 -12.15 1.18 -3.73
CA GLU A 35 -11.13 0.66 -4.63
C GLU A 35 -10.90 -0.86 -4.50
N GLU A 36 -11.14 -1.46 -3.33
CA GLU A 36 -10.96 -2.91 -3.10
C GLU A 36 -11.79 -3.77 -4.05
N SER A 37 -13.01 -3.33 -4.37
CA SER A 37 -13.93 -4.05 -5.24
C SER A 37 -13.71 -3.82 -6.74
N ASP A 38 -12.88 -2.85 -7.13
CA ASP A 38 -12.62 -2.50 -8.52
C ASP A 38 -11.22 -2.98 -8.97
N PRO A 39 -11.12 -4.03 -9.81
CA PRO A 39 -9.84 -4.52 -10.33
C PRO A 39 -9.06 -3.51 -11.17
N ALA A 40 -9.72 -2.46 -11.68
CA ALA A 40 -9.10 -1.38 -12.44
C ALA A 40 -8.62 -0.21 -11.56
N SER A 41 -8.86 -0.26 -10.24
CA SER A 41 -8.51 0.80 -9.30
C SER A 41 -7.01 1.01 -9.14
N THR A 42 -6.64 2.17 -8.57
CA THR A 42 -5.26 2.50 -8.22
C THR A 42 -4.72 1.55 -7.16
N LEU A 43 -5.50 1.23 -6.12
CA LEU A 43 -5.15 0.23 -5.12
C LEU A 43 -4.85 -1.14 -5.75
N SER A 44 -5.73 -1.64 -6.63
CA SER A 44 -5.49 -2.91 -7.32
C SER A 44 -4.26 -2.86 -8.22
N LEU A 45 -3.99 -1.73 -8.90
CA LEU A 45 -2.76 -1.53 -9.66
C LEU A 45 -1.52 -1.67 -8.75
N TYR A 46 -1.46 -0.94 -7.63
CA TYR A 46 -0.31 -1.00 -6.73
C TYR A 46 -0.13 -2.36 -6.08
N ARG A 47 -1.21 -3.05 -5.68
CA ARG A 47 -1.11 -4.41 -5.14
C ARG A 47 -0.52 -5.39 -6.14
N ARG A 48 -0.94 -5.33 -7.40
CA ARG A 48 -0.36 -6.16 -8.47
C ARG A 48 1.12 -5.82 -8.69
N ALA A 49 1.47 -4.53 -8.73
CA ALA A 49 2.86 -4.10 -8.89
C ALA A 49 3.75 -4.57 -7.71
N LEU A 50 3.25 -4.49 -6.48
CA LEU A 50 3.95 -4.96 -5.29
C LEU A 50 4.08 -6.48 -5.26
N ALA A 51 3.09 -7.23 -5.74
CA ALA A 51 3.17 -8.68 -5.86
C ALA A 51 4.26 -9.14 -6.86
N LEU A 52 4.53 -8.33 -7.89
CA LEU A 52 5.62 -8.57 -8.85
C LEU A 52 7.01 -8.21 -8.28
N ARG A 53 7.08 -7.56 -7.11
CA ARG A 53 8.35 -7.12 -6.53
C ARG A 53 9.09 -8.31 -5.92
N ARG A 54 10.27 -8.60 -6.47
CA ARG A 54 11.18 -9.60 -5.90
C ARG A 54 11.86 -9.06 -4.64
N VAL A 55 11.90 -9.88 -3.60
CA VAL A 55 12.56 -9.54 -2.34
C VAL A 55 13.88 -10.31 -2.24
N VAL A 56 14.95 -9.57 -1.99
CA VAL A 56 16.28 -10.10 -1.70
C VAL A 56 16.54 -9.89 -0.21
N LEU A 57 16.80 -10.99 0.50
CA LEU A 57 17.25 -10.98 1.88
C LEU A 57 18.70 -11.46 1.92
N SER A 58 19.54 -10.78 2.69
CA SER A 58 20.98 -11.01 2.74
C SER A 58 21.47 -10.99 4.18
N SER A 59 22.42 -11.87 4.52
CA SER A 59 23.07 -11.90 5.85
C SER A 59 24.10 -10.78 6.05
N ALA A 60 24.44 -10.06 5.00
CA ALA A 60 25.35 -8.91 5.01
C ALA A 60 24.75 -7.72 4.23
N PRO A 61 25.17 -6.46 4.50
CA PRO A 61 24.68 -5.30 3.77
C PRO A 61 24.92 -5.42 2.26
N VAL A 62 23.92 -5.04 1.47
CA VAL A 62 23.98 -4.94 0.01
C VAL A 62 23.93 -3.47 -0.38
N ASP A 63 24.79 -3.06 -1.31
CA ASP A 63 24.84 -1.70 -1.86
C ASP A 63 23.91 -1.51 -3.06
N GLY A 64 23.17 -2.56 -3.43
CA GLY A 64 22.21 -2.58 -4.53
C GLY A 64 22.82 -2.97 -5.88
N GLU A 65 24.15 -3.09 -5.96
CA GLU A 65 24.87 -3.42 -7.20
C GLU A 65 25.52 -4.80 -7.10
N THR A 66 26.06 -5.16 -5.93
CA THR A 66 26.74 -6.45 -5.73
C THR A 66 26.40 -7.10 -4.40
N VAL A 67 26.53 -8.42 -4.36
CA VAL A 67 26.49 -9.23 -3.14
C VAL A 67 27.91 -9.74 -2.87
N PRO A 68 28.48 -9.55 -1.66
CA PRO A 68 29.80 -10.10 -1.35
C PRO A 68 29.83 -11.63 -1.45
N GLY A 69 30.94 -12.21 -1.94
CA GLY A 69 31.02 -13.64 -2.27
C GLY A 69 30.75 -14.63 -1.12
N GLU A 70 30.93 -14.20 0.13
CA GLU A 70 30.68 -15.00 1.35
C GLU A 70 29.30 -14.70 1.97
N THR A 71 28.34 -14.26 1.18
CA THR A 71 27.01 -13.85 1.65
C THR A 71 25.94 -14.84 1.23
N THR A 72 25.15 -15.32 2.20
CA THR A 72 23.97 -16.11 1.90
C THR A 72 22.84 -15.19 1.46
N VAL A 73 22.26 -15.47 0.29
CA VAL A 73 21.11 -14.75 -0.24
C VAL A 73 19.91 -15.68 -0.31
N TRP A 74 18.79 -15.20 0.22
CA TRP A 74 17.48 -15.81 0.00
C TRP A 74 16.68 -14.92 -0.93
N ILE A 75 16.10 -15.54 -1.94
CA ILE A 75 15.26 -14.86 -2.90
C ILE A 75 13.85 -15.40 -2.75
N THR A 76 12.92 -14.51 -2.44
CA THR A 76 11.50 -14.86 -2.29
C THR A 76 10.74 -14.27 -3.48
N GLY A 77 10.01 -15.15 -4.16
CA GLY A 77 9.30 -14.92 -5.41
C GLY A 77 9.16 -16.26 -6.13
N ASP A 78 8.01 -16.50 -6.76
CA ASP A 78 7.77 -17.72 -7.55
C ASP A 78 8.77 -17.87 -8.71
#